data_AF-A0A8J8FP69-F1
#
_entry.id   AF-A0A8J8FP69-F1
#
_cell.length_a   1.000
_cell.length_b   1.000
_cell.length_c   1.000
_cell.angle_alpha   90.00
_cell.angle_beta   90.00
_cell.angle_gamma   90.00
#
_symmetry.space_group_name_H-M   'P 1'
#
loop_
_entity.id
_entity.type
_entity.pdbx_description
1 polymer ?
#
loop_
_entity_poly.entity_id
_entity_poly.type
_entity_poly.pdbx_seq_one_letter_code
_entity_poly.pdbx_strand_id
1 'polypeptide(L)'
;MIIQKGTTLIELTVVLLILIALAGLAFPYVSGTSSKALCDATDVSMANIKKVIMERYYLDTLGSFPQDKGSDDYSLHYLFSQGDGAGTDWNNFDPDSQVGWRGPYLQGAITLNATDISNLDGSFQDISAVPNYHVNKDLVANDFIVFDGWGRPIIIQVTDCSNWDITTVSGQCARLVSAGPFGGLGIGNAAIDTQILDDASTLTVSEQHRQNDDRILYLNAPTPAEDINPSCGD
;
A
#
# COMPACT_ATOMS: atom_id res chain seq x y z
N MET A 1 -64.71 -12.32 31.89
CA MET A 1 -63.24 -12.25 31.73
C MET A 1 -62.95 -12.55 30.27
N ILE A 2 -62.76 -11.50 29.45
CA ILE A 2 -62.60 -11.64 28.00
C ILE A 2 -61.11 -11.88 27.75
N ILE A 3 -60.77 -13.07 27.26
CA ILE A 3 -59.40 -13.44 26.90
C ILE A 3 -59.10 -12.77 25.56
N GLN A 4 -58.31 -11.70 25.60
CA GLN A 4 -57.74 -11.04 24.43
C GLN A 4 -56.64 -11.94 23.86
N LYS A 5 -56.98 -12.77 22.87
CA LYS A 5 -56.03 -13.56 22.09
C LYS A 5 -56.23 -13.24 20.62
N GLY A 6 -55.44 -12.29 20.11
CA GLY A 6 -55.51 -11.87 18.72
C GLY A 6 -54.38 -10.96 18.25
N THR A 7 -53.22 -10.96 18.91
CA THR A 7 -52.04 -10.15 18.56
C THR A 7 -50.81 -11.05 18.41
N THR A 8 -50.83 -12.02 17.48
CA THR A 8 -49.76 -13.05 17.46
C THR A 8 -49.13 -13.37 16.12
N LEU A 9 -49.82 -13.19 14.98
CA LEU A 9 -49.23 -13.54 13.67
C LEU A 9 -49.13 -12.34 12.73
N ILE A 10 -50.24 -11.64 12.51
CA ILE A 10 -50.28 -10.52 11.55
C ILE A 10 -49.37 -9.37 11.96
N GLU A 11 -49.38 -9.01 13.25
CA GLU A 11 -48.53 -7.95 13.80
C GLU A 11 -47.05 -8.30 13.67
N LEU A 12 -46.70 -9.57 13.89
CA LEU A 12 -45.34 -10.06 13.75
C LEU A 12 -44.90 -10.06 12.27
N THR A 13 -45.79 -10.41 11.33
CA THR A 13 -45.49 -10.31 9.89
C THR A 13 -45.37 -8.88 9.39
N VAL A 14 -46.17 -7.95 9.90
CA VAL A 14 -46.08 -6.52 9.55
C VAL A 14 -44.78 -5.92 10.08
N VAL A 15 -44.42 -6.21 11.33
CA VAL A 15 -43.14 -5.78 11.90
C VAL A 15 -41.97 -6.37 11.11
N LEU A 16 -42.04 -7.65 10.74
CA LEU A 16 -41.01 -8.30 9.93
C LEU A 16 -40.87 -7.63 8.55
N LEU A 17 -41.98 -7.31 7.87
CA LEU A 17 -41.96 -6.62 6.59
C LEU A 17 -41.35 -5.21 6.70
N ILE A 18 -41.68 -4.47 7.76
CA ILE A 18 -41.09 -3.16 8.03
C ILE A 18 -39.59 -3.29 8.29
N LEU A 19 -39.15 -4.30 9.05
CA LEU A 19 -37.73 -4.54 9.32
C LEU A 19 -36.96 -4.92 8.05
N ILE A 20 -37.53 -5.74 7.17
CA ILE A 20 -36.92 -6.10 5.88
C ILE A 20 -36.82 -4.87 4.97
N ALA A 21 -37.86 -4.04 4.91
CA ALA A 21 -37.86 -2.81 4.14
C ALA A 21 -36.82 -1.79 4.67
N LEU A 22 -36.71 -1.64 6.00
CA LEU A 22 -35.71 -0.78 6.62
C LEU A 22 -34.29 -1.31 6.41
N ALA A 23 -34.09 -2.62 6.55
CA ALA A 23 -32.81 -3.25 6.27
C ALA A 23 -32.40 -3.01 4.81
N GLY A 24 -33.31 -3.20 3.86
CA GLY A 24 -33.08 -2.92 2.43
C GLY A 24 -32.68 -1.47 2.13
N LEU A 25 -33.22 -0.49 2.88
CA LEU A 25 -32.84 0.92 2.78
C LEU A 25 -31.53 1.26 3.48
N ALA A 26 -31.19 0.56 4.56
CA ALA A 26 -29.98 0.82 5.34
C ALA A 26 -28.70 0.20 4.72
N PHE A 27 -28.82 -0.94 4.03
CA PHE A 27 -27.69 -1.63 3.41
C PHE A 27 -26.82 -0.76 2.48
N PRO A 28 -27.37 0.04 1.53
CA PRO A 28 -26.53 0.86 0.65
C PRO A 28 -25.75 1.96 1.39
N TYR A 29 -26.26 2.46 2.52
CA TYR A 29 -25.65 3.56 3.26
C TYR A 29 -24.40 3.12 4.07
N VAL A 30 -24.44 1.90 4.62
CA VAL A 30 -23.32 1.35 5.42
C VAL A 30 -22.18 0.84 4.52
N SER A 31 -22.51 0.33 3.33
CA SER A 31 -21.53 -0.20 2.38
C SER A 31 -20.63 0.89 1.76
N GLY A 32 -21.19 2.06 1.43
CA GLY A 32 -20.41 3.16 0.85
C GLY A 32 -19.46 3.84 1.85
N THR A 33 -19.91 3.97 3.11
CA THR A 33 -19.10 4.56 4.20
C THR A 33 -17.85 3.73 4.51
N SER A 34 -17.95 2.40 4.38
CA SER A 34 -16.84 1.49 4.65
C SER A 34 -15.73 1.67 3.61
N SER A 35 -16.05 1.68 2.31
CA SER A 35 -15.03 1.81 1.25
C SER A 35 -14.29 3.15 1.28
N LYS A 36 -15.01 4.25 1.56
CA LYS A 36 -14.38 5.56 1.77
C LYS A 36 -13.40 5.54 2.96
N ALA A 37 -13.81 4.96 4.09
CA ALA A 37 -12.97 4.88 5.27
C ALA A 37 -11.69 4.04 5.03
N LEU A 38 -11.78 2.94 4.27
CA LEU A 38 -10.60 2.13 3.91
C LEU A 38 -9.66 2.90 2.96
N CYS A 39 -10.22 3.68 2.05
CA CYS A 39 -9.46 4.55 1.15
C CYS A 39 -8.73 5.67 1.90
N ASP A 40 -9.45 6.40 2.75
CA ASP A 40 -8.86 7.45 3.59
C ASP A 40 -7.78 6.86 4.52
N ALA A 41 -8.02 5.67 5.08
CA ALA A 41 -7.02 4.96 5.89
C ALA A 41 -5.76 4.61 5.09
N THR A 42 -5.91 4.21 3.82
CA THR A 42 -4.79 3.88 2.93
C THR A 42 -3.94 5.11 2.63
N ASP A 43 -4.56 6.23 2.27
CA ASP A 43 -3.86 7.48 1.99
C ASP A 43 -3.11 7.99 3.23
N VAL A 44 -3.73 7.89 4.41
CA VAL A 44 -3.09 8.25 5.69
C VAL A 44 -1.92 7.32 6.00
N SER A 45 -2.07 6.01 5.80
CA SER A 45 -0.98 5.03 5.98
C SER A 45 0.19 5.35 5.06
N MET A 46 -0.03 5.57 3.76
CA MET A 46 1.02 5.94 2.81
C MET A 46 1.70 7.27 3.19
N ALA A 47 0.93 8.29 3.60
CA ALA A 47 1.48 9.57 4.04
C ALA A 47 2.38 9.42 5.29
N ASN A 48 1.97 8.59 6.25
CA ASN A 48 2.77 8.28 7.44
C ASN A 48 4.05 7.51 7.08
N ILE A 49 3.96 6.52 6.19
CA ILE A 49 5.12 5.78 5.69
C ILE A 49 6.09 6.73 4.97
N LYS A 50 5.59 7.58 4.05
CA LYS A 50 6.39 8.60 3.36
C LYS A 50 7.13 9.49 4.34
N LYS A 51 6.43 10.00 5.35
CA LYS A 51 7.02 10.85 6.39
C LYS A 51 8.17 10.14 7.10
N VAL A 52 7.96 8.89 7.49
CA VAL A 52 8.97 8.09 8.19
C VAL A 52 10.17 7.78 7.31
N ILE A 53 9.94 7.47 6.02
CA ILE A 53 11.04 7.25 5.07
C ILE A 53 11.83 8.55 4.90
N MET A 54 11.18 9.64 4.50
CA MET A 54 11.87 10.86 4.06
C MET A 54 12.45 11.68 5.23
N GLU A 55 11.79 11.73 6.38
CA GLU A 55 12.23 12.54 7.52
C GLU A 55 13.12 11.78 8.52
N ARG A 56 13.23 10.45 8.41
CA ARG A 56 14.07 9.64 9.32
C ARG A 56 14.97 8.68 8.58
N TYR A 57 14.42 7.64 7.97
CA TYR A 57 15.22 6.56 7.37
C TYR A 57 16.22 7.10 6.33
N TYR A 58 15.74 7.95 5.42
CA TYR A 58 16.53 8.53 4.34
C TYR A 58 17.67 9.41 4.87
N LEU A 59 17.45 10.14 5.95
CA LEU A 59 18.49 10.97 6.58
C LEU A 59 19.52 10.12 7.33
N ASP A 60 19.04 9.15 8.11
CA ASP A 60 19.85 8.24 8.90
C ASP A 60 20.73 7.33 8.01
N THR A 61 20.28 7.00 6.81
CA THR A 61 20.98 6.13 5.83
C THR A 61 21.71 6.91 4.72
N LEU A 62 21.91 8.22 4.89
CA LEU A 62 22.63 9.08 3.95
C LEU A 62 22.06 9.10 2.52
N GLY A 63 20.74 9.01 2.41
CA GLY A 63 20.01 9.16 1.15
C GLY A 63 19.58 7.86 0.50
N SER A 64 19.49 6.76 1.25
CA SER A 64 18.96 5.50 0.73
C SER A 64 17.46 5.38 0.97
N PHE A 65 16.72 4.88 -0.02
CA PHE A 65 15.36 4.37 0.21
C PHE A 65 15.44 3.05 0.99
N PRO A 66 14.34 2.57 1.62
CA PRO A 66 14.33 1.32 2.37
C PRO A 66 14.87 0.15 1.56
N GLN A 67 16.10 -0.27 1.86
CA GLN A 67 16.85 -1.34 1.21
C GLN A 67 17.85 -1.95 2.19
N ASP A 68 18.37 -3.14 1.88
CA ASP A 68 19.57 -3.61 2.57
C ASP A 68 20.79 -2.78 2.12
N LYS A 69 21.74 -2.57 3.01
CA LYS A 69 22.82 -1.61 2.77
C LYS A 69 23.70 -2.05 1.59
N GLY A 70 23.64 -1.26 0.52
CA GLY A 70 24.40 -1.50 -0.72
C GLY A 70 23.78 -2.56 -1.63
N SER A 71 22.57 -3.05 -1.30
CA SER A 71 21.71 -3.79 -2.23
C SER A 71 20.82 -2.82 -3.00
N ASP A 72 20.35 -3.24 -4.17
CA ASP A 72 19.29 -2.57 -4.93
C ASP A 72 17.90 -3.20 -4.63
N ASP A 73 17.81 -4.08 -3.63
CA ASP A 73 16.56 -4.70 -3.19
C ASP A 73 15.76 -3.76 -2.29
N TYR A 74 14.82 -3.02 -2.87
CA TYR A 74 13.97 -2.08 -2.12
C TYR A 74 12.79 -2.78 -1.46
N SER A 75 12.53 -2.49 -0.18
CA SER A 75 11.34 -2.99 0.52
C SER A 75 11.03 -2.22 1.79
N LEU A 76 9.74 -2.09 2.11
CA LEU A 76 9.31 -1.55 3.41
C LEU A 76 9.69 -2.43 4.59
N HIS A 77 10.08 -3.69 4.36
CA HIS A 77 10.65 -4.58 5.39
C HIS A 77 11.78 -3.90 6.17
N TYR A 78 12.65 -3.14 5.49
CA TYR A 78 13.81 -2.49 6.09
C TYR A 78 13.47 -1.29 6.99
N LEU A 79 12.19 -0.93 7.10
CA LEU A 79 11.70 -0.02 8.14
C LEU A 79 11.51 -0.73 9.48
N PHE A 80 11.50 -2.06 9.50
CA PHE A 80 11.31 -2.89 10.70
C PHE A 80 12.56 -3.68 11.06
N SER A 81 13.36 -4.06 10.07
CA SER A 81 14.64 -4.75 10.23
C SER A 81 15.82 -3.87 9.87
N GLN A 82 16.98 -4.15 10.46
CA GLN A 82 18.25 -3.49 10.18
C GLN A 82 18.87 -3.91 8.84
N GLY A 83 18.48 -5.07 8.35
CA GLY A 83 18.96 -5.71 7.13
C GLY A 83 18.33 -7.09 6.99
N ASP A 84 18.87 -7.92 6.12
CA ASP A 84 18.39 -9.30 5.90
C ASP A 84 19.12 -10.34 6.79
N GLY A 85 20.14 -9.91 7.55
CA GLY A 85 20.95 -10.77 8.40
C GLY A 85 22.05 -11.52 7.64
N ALA A 86 22.29 -11.21 6.36
CA ALA A 86 23.38 -11.78 5.55
C ALA A 86 24.75 -11.12 5.83
N GLY A 87 24.80 -10.16 6.76
CA GLY A 87 26.03 -9.48 7.18
C GLY A 87 26.37 -8.23 6.37
N THR A 88 25.49 -7.82 5.46
CA THR A 88 25.52 -6.53 4.75
C THR A 88 24.72 -5.44 5.46
N ASP A 89 23.99 -5.76 6.53
CA ASP A 89 23.10 -4.87 7.28
C ASP A 89 23.63 -3.45 7.54
N TRP A 90 22.70 -2.50 7.71
CA TRP A 90 23.02 -1.15 8.17
C TRP A 90 23.80 -1.17 9.49
N ASN A 91 24.77 -0.27 9.65
CA ASN A 91 25.45 -0.13 10.93
C ASN A 91 24.46 0.39 12.00
N ASN A 92 24.67 0.05 13.27
CA ASN A 92 23.92 0.67 14.36
C ASN A 92 24.06 2.20 14.29
N PHE A 93 22.98 2.90 14.62
CA PHE A 93 22.97 4.36 14.66
C PHE A 93 24.03 4.89 15.64
N ASP A 94 24.88 5.76 15.11
CA ASP A 94 25.88 6.50 15.87
C ASP A 94 25.33 7.91 16.19
N PRO A 95 25.12 8.25 17.48
CA PRO A 95 24.62 9.56 17.88
C PRO A 95 25.51 10.74 17.50
N ASP A 96 26.82 10.52 17.35
CA ASP A 96 27.78 11.59 17.07
C ASP A 96 27.75 11.98 15.57
N SER A 97 27.76 10.99 14.68
CA SER A 97 27.61 11.22 13.24
C SER A 97 26.15 11.39 12.79
N GLN A 98 25.19 10.97 13.61
CA GLN A 98 23.76 10.88 13.28
C GLN A 98 23.47 9.99 12.06
N VAL A 99 24.27 8.94 11.88
CA VAL A 99 24.16 8.01 10.75
C VAL A 99 24.04 6.58 11.25
N GLY A 100 23.26 5.77 10.54
CA GLY A 100 23.05 4.35 10.79
C GLY A 100 21.60 4.02 11.13
N TRP A 101 21.31 2.74 11.29
CA TRP A 101 19.96 2.27 11.57
C TRP A 101 19.59 2.54 13.03
N ARG A 102 18.55 3.35 13.22
CA ARG A 102 18.11 3.88 14.53
C ARG A 102 17.02 3.02 15.19
N GLY A 103 16.75 1.83 14.67
CA GLY A 103 15.67 0.97 15.14
C GLY A 103 14.53 0.87 14.14
N PRO A 104 13.48 0.09 14.48
CA PRO A 104 12.26 0.06 13.70
C PRO A 104 11.67 1.46 13.61
N TYR A 105 11.54 1.96 12.40
CA TYR A 105 11.02 3.30 12.10
C TYR A 105 9.49 3.33 12.09
N LEU A 106 8.86 2.18 11.84
CA LEU A 106 7.43 1.95 11.89
C LEU A 106 7.08 0.89 12.94
N GLN A 107 5.80 0.88 13.34
CA GLN A 107 5.22 -0.13 14.23
C GLN A 107 3.95 -0.69 13.59
N GLY A 108 3.55 -1.89 14.00
CA GLY A 108 2.29 -2.50 13.54
C GLY A 108 2.37 -3.21 12.19
N ALA A 109 3.57 -3.61 11.73
CA ALA A 109 3.68 -4.55 10.63
C ALA A 109 3.13 -5.93 11.01
N ILE A 110 2.74 -6.66 9.97
CA ILE A 110 2.41 -8.08 10.06
C ILE A 110 3.57 -8.87 9.46
N THR A 111 3.91 -9.96 10.13
CA THR A 111 4.92 -10.91 9.66
C THR A 111 4.26 -11.91 8.71
N LEU A 112 4.77 -12.00 7.49
CA LEU A 112 4.29 -12.96 6.50
C LEU A 112 4.62 -14.39 6.88
N ASN A 113 3.65 -15.29 6.69
CA ASN A 113 3.87 -16.72 6.71
C ASN A 113 3.97 -17.31 5.29
N ALA A 114 4.42 -18.56 5.17
CA ALA A 114 4.58 -19.24 3.87
C ALA A 114 3.27 -19.37 3.06
N THR A 115 2.12 -19.45 3.73
CA THR A 115 0.80 -19.51 3.10
C THR A 115 0.42 -18.16 2.52
N ASP A 116 0.68 -17.06 3.24
CA ASP A 116 0.41 -15.70 2.76
C ASP A 116 1.19 -15.42 1.48
N ILE A 117 2.45 -15.84 1.43
CA ILE A 117 3.34 -15.64 0.27
C ILE A 117 2.81 -16.35 -0.97
N SER A 118 2.26 -17.56 -0.80
CA SER A 118 1.64 -18.28 -1.92
C SER A 118 0.36 -17.61 -2.46
N ASN A 119 -0.23 -16.69 -1.69
CA ASN A 119 -1.39 -15.90 -2.09
C ASN A 119 -1.02 -14.48 -2.54
N LEU A 120 0.24 -14.07 -2.46
CA LEU A 120 0.68 -12.77 -2.96
C LEU A 120 0.61 -12.76 -4.49
N ASP A 121 0.13 -11.64 -5.03
CA ASP A 121 0.19 -11.42 -6.47
C ASP A 121 1.65 -11.31 -6.93
N GLY A 122 1.94 -11.82 -8.14
CA GLY A 122 3.28 -11.72 -8.74
C GLY A 122 3.71 -10.28 -9.00
N SER A 123 2.76 -9.33 -9.10
CA SER A 123 3.02 -7.90 -9.25
C SER A 123 3.75 -7.26 -8.07
N PHE A 124 3.91 -7.96 -6.93
CA PHE A 124 4.67 -7.47 -5.77
C PHE A 124 6.12 -7.97 -5.70
N GLN A 125 6.54 -8.77 -6.67
CA GLN A 125 7.86 -9.41 -6.71
C GLN A 125 8.87 -8.50 -7.42
N ASP A 126 10.15 -8.82 -7.26
CA ASP A 126 11.20 -8.03 -7.89
C ASP A 126 11.16 -8.23 -9.40
N ILE A 127 10.82 -7.16 -10.13
CA ILE A 127 10.90 -7.13 -11.59
C ILE A 127 12.23 -6.47 -11.95
N SER A 128 13.34 -7.13 -11.63
CA SER A 128 14.70 -6.71 -12.00
C SER A 128 14.93 -6.86 -13.51
N ALA A 129 14.23 -6.02 -14.29
CA ALA A 129 14.43 -5.82 -15.71
C ALA A 129 15.19 -4.51 -15.93
N VAL A 130 16.11 -4.52 -16.90
CA VAL A 130 16.92 -3.35 -17.25
C VAL A 130 16.05 -2.28 -17.94
N PRO A 131 16.22 -0.98 -17.61
CA PRO A 131 17.11 -0.46 -16.57
C PRO A 131 16.47 -0.43 -15.16
N ASN A 132 17.06 -1.19 -14.22
CA ASN A 132 16.94 -1.11 -12.75
C ASN A 132 15.56 -0.69 -12.20
N TYR A 133 14.49 -1.33 -12.66
CA TYR A 133 13.17 -1.18 -12.08
C TYR A 133 13.06 -2.12 -10.89
N HIS A 134 12.68 -1.60 -9.73
CA HIS A 134 12.38 -2.43 -8.58
C HIS A 134 10.96 -2.14 -8.13
N VAL A 135 10.13 -3.17 -8.18
CA VAL A 135 8.77 -3.07 -7.65
C VAL A 135 8.78 -3.24 -6.15
N ASN A 136 9.48 -4.26 -5.67
CA ASN A 136 9.78 -4.55 -4.27
C ASN A 136 10.68 -5.78 -4.28
N LYS A 137 11.46 -6.01 -3.23
CA LYS A 137 12.20 -7.28 -3.08
C LYS A 137 11.23 -8.46 -3.06
N ASP A 138 11.72 -9.63 -3.47
CA ASP A 138 10.96 -10.87 -3.32
C ASP A 138 10.55 -11.08 -1.85
N LEU A 139 9.22 -11.15 -1.64
CA LEU A 139 8.64 -11.31 -0.32
C LEU A 139 8.77 -12.76 0.14
N VAL A 140 9.46 -12.96 1.25
CA VAL A 140 9.76 -14.28 1.83
C VAL A 140 9.16 -14.43 3.22
N ALA A 141 9.17 -15.66 3.73
CA ALA A 141 8.61 -15.95 5.04
C ALA A 141 9.35 -15.16 6.11
N ASN A 142 8.58 -14.61 7.05
CA ASN A 142 9.02 -13.70 8.10
C ASN A 142 9.29 -12.25 7.67
N ASP A 143 9.00 -11.88 6.43
CA ASP A 143 9.04 -10.47 6.05
C ASP A 143 7.97 -9.64 6.76
N PHE A 144 8.31 -8.41 7.14
CA PHE A 144 7.38 -7.44 7.70
C PHE A 144 6.70 -6.65 6.57
N ILE A 145 5.37 -6.66 6.58
CA ILE A 145 4.55 -5.93 5.60
C ILE A 145 3.61 -4.95 6.31
N VAL A 146 3.41 -3.80 5.67
CA VAL A 146 2.39 -2.83 6.03
C VAL A 146 1.20 -3.02 5.10
N PHE A 147 0.01 -3.14 5.67
CA PHE A 147 -1.22 -3.25 4.89
C PHE A 147 -1.92 -1.92 4.72
N ASP A 148 -2.60 -1.80 3.59
CA ASP A 148 -3.56 -0.74 3.33
C ASP A 148 -4.90 -1.01 4.05
N GLY A 149 -5.88 -0.13 3.86
CA GLY A 149 -7.21 -0.27 4.44
C GLY A 149 -7.95 -1.54 3.99
N TRP A 150 -7.63 -2.10 2.83
CA TRP A 150 -8.28 -3.30 2.28
C TRP A 150 -7.58 -4.61 2.68
N GLY A 151 -6.50 -4.53 3.47
CA GLY A 151 -5.74 -5.69 3.90
C GLY A 151 -4.78 -6.21 2.82
N ARG A 152 -4.29 -5.31 1.96
CA ARG A 152 -3.37 -5.60 0.86
C ARG A 152 -2.01 -4.95 1.11
N PRO A 153 -0.90 -5.55 0.68
CA PRO A 153 0.43 -4.98 0.90
C PRO A 153 0.56 -3.58 0.28
N ILE A 154 1.17 -2.67 1.03
CA ILE A 154 1.77 -1.45 0.46
C ILE A 154 3.21 -1.78 0.13
N ILE A 155 3.64 -1.48 -1.08
CA ILE A 155 5.02 -1.66 -1.53
C ILE A 155 5.68 -0.35 -1.94
N ILE A 156 6.99 -0.41 -2.16
CA ILE A 156 7.80 0.72 -2.61
C ILE A 156 8.42 0.41 -3.97
N GLN A 157 8.01 1.18 -4.98
CA GLN A 157 8.60 1.11 -6.31
C GLN A 157 9.72 2.14 -6.42
N VAL A 158 10.88 1.73 -6.94
CA VAL A 158 12.06 2.58 -7.13
C VAL A 158 12.61 2.40 -8.55
N THR A 159 12.96 3.52 -9.18
CA THR A 159 13.51 3.55 -10.53
C THR A 159 14.29 4.85 -10.79
N ASP A 160 14.90 5.01 -11.96
CA ASP A 160 15.41 6.29 -12.44
C ASP A 160 14.27 7.27 -12.71
N CYS A 161 14.42 8.52 -12.25
CA CYS A 161 13.38 9.54 -12.38
C CYS A 161 12.97 9.87 -13.82
N SER A 162 13.88 9.65 -14.78
CA SER A 162 13.59 9.86 -16.20
C SER A 162 12.46 8.96 -16.72
N ASN A 163 12.20 7.83 -16.07
CA ASN A 163 11.10 6.95 -16.45
C ASN A 163 9.72 7.54 -16.13
N TRP A 164 9.67 8.55 -15.25
CA TRP A 164 8.44 9.23 -14.86
C TRP A 164 8.41 10.70 -15.32
N ASP A 165 9.31 11.10 -16.22
CA ASP A 165 9.52 12.51 -16.63
C ASP A 165 9.72 13.49 -15.45
N ILE A 166 10.34 12.98 -14.38
CA ILE A 166 10.65 13.74 -13.17
C ILE A 166 12.17 14.00 -13.14
N THR A 167 12.57 15.16 -12.60
CA THR A 167 13.97 15.45 -12.30
C THR A 167 14.19 15.61 -10.80
N THR A 168 15.10 14.82 -10.22
CA THR A 168 15.53 14.97 -8.81
C THR A 168 17.05 15.07 -8.73
N VAL A 169 17.55 15.48 -7.56
CA VAL A 169 18.99 15.56 -7.28
C VAL A 169 19.66 14.20 -7.09
N SER A 170 18.90 13.16 -6.74
CA SER A 170 19.41 11.79 -6.49
C SER A 170 19.49 10.93 -7.74
N GLY A 171 18.85 11.32 -8.84
CA GLY A 171 18.72 10.50 -10.06
C GLY A 171 17.67 9.39 -9.95
N GLN A 172 17.53 8.79 -8.76
CA GLN A 172 16.47 7.83 -8.43
C GLN A 172 15.20 8.51 -7.92
N CYS A 173 14.06 7.94 -8.27
CA CYS A 173 12.74 8.31 -7.81
C CYS A 173 12.04 7.10 -7.20
N ALA A 174 11.32 7.34 -6.11
CA ALA A 174 10.60 6.31 -5.40
C ALA A 174 9.15 6.73 -5.15
N ARG A 175 8.23 5.76 -5.16
CA ARG A 175 6.83 5.94 -4.81
C ARG A 175 6.30 4.75 -4.03
N LEU A 176 5.32 5.00 -3.18
CA LEU A 176 4.53 3.95 -2.53
C LEU A 176 3.37 3.59 -3.43
N VAL A 177 3.02 2.30 -3.46
CA VAL A 177 1.88 1.79 -4.22
C VAL A 177 1.04 0.88 -3.34
N SER A 178 -0.27 1.08 -3.43
CA SER A 178 -1.31 0.18 -2.92
C SER A 178 -2.19 -0.23 -4.08
N ALA A 179 -2.60 -1.50 -4.11
CA ALA A 179 -3.50 -2.06 -5.11
C ALA A 179 -4.96 -1.55 -5.02
N GLY A 180 -5.28 -0.62 -4.11
CA GLY A 180 -6.58 0.05 -4.11
C GLY A 180 -7.79 -0.79 -3.68
N PRO A 181 -9.03 -0.33 -3.97
CA PRO A 181 -10.30 -0.98 -3.61
C PRO A 181 -10.78 -2.15 -4.48
N PHE A 182 -10.39 -2.24 -5.76
CA PHE A 182 -10.93 -3.21 -6.72
C PHE A 182 -10.28 -4.58 -6.55
N GLY A 183 -11.10 -5.64 -6.57
CA GLY A 183 -10.66 -7.02 -6.31
C GLY A 183 -11.19 -7.59 -4.99
N GLY A 184 -11.63 -6.75 -4.05
CA GLY A 184 -12.17 -7.17 -2.75
C GLY A 184 -11.13 -7.21 -1.62
N LEU A 185 -11.51 -7.72 -0.45
CA LEU A 185 -10.63 -7.66 0.72
C LEU A 185 -9.56 -8.77 0.70
N GLY A 186 -8.39 -8.44 1.25
CA GLY A 186 -7.33 -9.39 1.56
C GLY A 186 -6.23 -9.53 0.50
N ILE A 187 -5.18 -10.25 0.90
CA ILE A 187 -3.90 -10.36 0.21
C ILE A 187 -3.97 -10.99 -1.19
N GLY A 188 -4.90 -11.91 -1.42
CA GLY A 188 -5.07 -12.60 -2.71
C GLY A 188 -5.81 -11.80 -3.78
N ASN A 189 -6.27 -10.59 -3.46
CA ASN A 189 -6.99 -9.70 -4.37
C ASN A 189 -6.22 -8.40 -4.63
N ALA A 190 -4.90 -8.44 -4.47
CA ALA A 190 -4.05 -7.26 -4.35
C ALA A 190 -3.21 -7.01 -5.61
N ALA A 191 -3.70 -7.36 -6.80
CA ALA A 191 -2.96 -7.13 -8.03
C ALA A 191 -2.64 -5.64 -8.22
N ILE A 192 -1.37 -5.34 -8.51
CA ILE A 192 -0.92 -3.99 -8.85
C ILE A 192 -0.94 -3.86 -10.36
N ASP A 193 -1.70 -2.89 -10.85
CA ASP A 193 -1.83 -2.58 -12.27
C ASP A 193 -0.88 -1.43 -12.71
N THR A 194 -0.41 -0.61 -11.76
CA THR A 194 0.55 0.47 -12.00
C THR A 194 1.88 -0.06 -12.50
N GLN A 195 2.37 0.53 -13.60
CA GLN A 195 3.64 0.15 -14.20
C GLN A 195 4.73 1.15 -13.84
N ILE A 196 5.95 0.64 -13.63
CA ILE A 196 7.13 1.48 -13.38
C ILE A 196 7.62 2.11 -14.69
N LEU A 197 7.47 1.38 -15.80
CA LEU A 197 7.88 1.77 -17.14
C LEU A 197 6.70 2.20 -18.00
N ASP A 198 6.94 3.18 -18.85
CA ASP A 198 6.09 3.44 -20.00
C ASP A 198 6.35 2.38 -21.10
N ASP A 199 5.30 1.79 -21.65
CA ASP A 199 5.41 0.84 -22.75
C ASP A 199 5.68 1.61 -24.06
N ALA A 200 6.96 1.65 -24.44
CA ALA A 200 7.45 2.26 -25.67
C ALA A 200 6.80 1.72 -26.97
N SER A 201 6.08 0.60 -26.91
CA SER A 201 5.32 0.04 -28.04
C SER A 201 3.92 0.64 -28.19
N THR A 202 3.45 1.44 -27.22
CA THR A 202 2.16 2.15 -27.30
C THR A 202 2.36 3.60 -27.75
N LEU A 203 1.70 3.98 -28.86
CA LEU A 203 1.78 5.34 -29.45
C LEU A 203 1.00 6.40 -28.66
N THR A 204 0.29 5.98 -27.62
CA THR A 204 -0.42 6.85 -26.70
C THR A 204 0.39 6.87 -25.41
N VAL A 205 1.14 7.95 -25.21
CA VAL A 205 1.78 8.35 -23.96
C VAL A 205 0.69 8.71 -22.92
N SER A 206 -0.29 7.83 -22.75
CA SER A 206 -1.16 7.86 -21.58
C SER A 206 -0.37 7.14 -20.52
N GLU A 207 0.54 7.90 -19.91
CA GLU A 207 1.39 7.56 -18.77
C GLU A 207 0.75 6.46 -17.93
N GLN A 208 1.18 5.21 -18.15
CA GLN A 208 0.66 4.02 -17.48
C GLN A 208 1.15 3.92 -16.02
N HIS A 209 1.63 5.05 -15.48
CA HIS A 209 2.17 5.21 -14.14
C HIS A 209 1.11 4.96 -13.07
N ARG A 210 -0.13 5.38 -13.33
CA ARG A 210 -1.32 5.02 -12.55
C ARG A 210 -2.33 4.31 -13.43
N GLN A 211 -2.61 3.05 -13.13
CA GLN A 211 -3.69 2.30 -13.78
C GLN A 211 -4.77 1.97 -12.77
N ASN A 212 -6.01 1.95 -13.27
CA ASN A 212 -7.18 1.52 -12.53
C ASN A 212 -7.32 2.26 -11.18
N ASP A 213 -7.32 1.50 -10.09
CA ASP A 213 -7.63 1.95 -8.74
C ASP A 213 -6.45 1.95 -7.79
N ASP A 214 -5.29 1.53 -8.28
CA ASP A 214 -4.06 1.65 -7.54
C ASP A 214 -3.88 3.08 -7.04
N ARG A 215 -3.43 3.17 -5.79
CA ARG A 215 -3.14 4.43 -5.14
C ARG A 215 -1.63 4.57 -5.04
N ILE A 216 -1.14 5.71 -5.50
CA ILE A 216 0.30 5.99 -5.57
C ILE A 216 0.66 7.23 -4.76
N LEU A 217 1.85 7.23 -4.17
CA LEU A 217 2.38 8.38 -3.46
C LEU A 217 3.89 8.49 -3.68
N TYR A 218 4.30 9.50 -4.44
CA TYR A 218 5.70 9.82 -4.68
C TYR A 218 6.40 10.27 -3.40
N LEU A 219 7.62 9.78 -3.17
CA LEU A 219 8.40 10.03 -1.96
C LEU A 219 9.26 11.29 -2.09
N ASN A 220 10.17 11.31 -3.06
CA ASN A 220 11.18 12.34 -3.25
C ASN A 220 10.89 13.30 -4.42
N ALA A 221 9.68 13.22 -4.98
CA ALA A 221 9.21 14.09 -6.05
C ALA A 221 7.75 14.55 -5.78
N PRO A 222 7.32 15.67 -6.37
CA PRO A 222 5.91 16.01 -6.46
C PRO A 222 5.15 14.93 -7.25
N THR A 223 3.92 14.63 -6.85
CA THR A 223 3.04 13.76 -7.64
C THR A 223 2.68 14.47 -8.96
N PRO A 224 2.94 13.85 -10.13
CA PRO A 224 2.47 14.37 -11.41
C PRO A 224 0.95 14.51 -11.47
N ALA A 225 0.42 15.34 -12.37
CA ALA A 225 -1.00 15.68 -12.36
C ALA A 225 -1.89 14.48 -12.75
N GLU A 226 -1.43 13.69 -13.72
CA GLU A 226 -2.00 12.42 -14.19
C GLU A 226 -2.08 11.35 -13.09
N ASP A 227 -1.18 11.43 -12.13
CA ASP A 227 -0.95 10.45 -11.07
C ASP A 227 -1.63 10.80 -9.74
N ILE A 228 -2.39 11.90 -9.72
CA ILE A 228 -3.14 12.29 -8.54
C ILE A 228 -4.22 11.24 -8.26
N ASN A 229 -4.18 10.65 -7.07
CA ASN A 229 -5.18 9.68 -6.64
C ASN A 229 -6.58 10.32 -6.65
N PRO A 230 -7.60 9.63 -7.19
CA PRO A 230 -8.97 10.10 -7.12
C PRO A 230 -9.43 10.22 -5.66
N SER A 231 -10.35 11.16 -5.45
CA SER A 231 -11.01 11.37 -4.16
C SER A 231 -11.67 10.07 -3.69
N CYS A 232 -11.47 9.73 -2.42
CA CYS A 232 -12.13 8.58 -1.79
C CYS A 232 -13.66 8.74 -1.63
N GLY A 233 -14.24 9.87 -2.07
CA GLY A 233 -15.66 10.19 -1.92
C GLY A 233 -16.49 10.15 -3.20
N ASP A 234 -15.86 9.84 -4.34
CA ASP A 234 -16.51 9.91 -5.67
C ASP A 234 -17.04 8.55 -6.12
#